data_AF-A0A1H8F5L7-F1
#
_entry.id   AF-A0A1H8F5L7-F1
#
_cell.length_a   1.000
_cell.length_b   1.000
_cell.length_c   1.000
_cell.angle_alpha   90.00
_cell.angle_beta   90.00
_cell.angle_gamma   90.00
#
_symmetry.space_group_name_H-M   'P 1'
#
loop_
_entity.id
_entity.type
_entity.pdbx_description
1 polymer ?
#
loop_
_entity_poly.entity_id
_entity_poly.type
_entity_poly.pdbx_seq_one_letter_code
_entity_poly.pdbx_strand_id
1 'polypeptide(L)'
;MDKNTKIYVAGHHGLVGSAIWNNLQSRGYTNLVGRSHKELDLLDGVAVKQFFDKEQPDAVVLAAAHVGGILANLQYRADFIYQNLQIQQNVIGESFRHNIQKLLFLGSTCIYPRDAAQPMKEDALLTSPLEYTNEPYAIAKIAGLKMCESFNLQYGTNYIAVMPTNLYGPNDNFHLENSHVLPAMIRKIHLAKCLNESDWESVRKDLDLRPVEGVTGSNSNTEILDELAKFGITPESVTLWGTGTPMREFLWSEEMADASVHVLLNVDFKDTYTEGSKDIRNCHINVGTGKEISIREVAGMIMKEVQFKGDLLWDSSKPDGTMRKLTDVSKLHSLGWHHKVEIDEGVHRLYDWYLKGI
;
A
#
# COMPACT_ATOMS: atom_id res chain seq x y z
N MET A 1 2.66 21.93 -13.17
CA MET A 1 3.66 21.13 -13.92
C MET A 1 3.28 21.13 -15.39
N ASP A 2 4.24 21.21 -16.31
CA ASP A 2 3.99 21.20 -17.76
C ASP A 2 3.62 19.78 -18.25
N LYS A 3 2.81 19.65 -19.32
CA LYS A 3 2.40 18.33 -19.83
C LYS A 3 3.54 17.54 -20.46
N ASN A 4 4.60 18.21 -20.92
CA ASN A 4 5.78 17.60 -21.50
C ASN A 4 6.85 17.27 -20.46
N THR A 5 6.66 17.61 -19.18
CA THR A 5 7.57 17.27 -18.08
C THR A 5 7.91 15.78 -18.10
N LYS A 6 9.19 15.46 -18.10
CA LYS A 6 9.66 14.07 -18.04
C LYS A 6 9.57 13.56 -16.61
N ILE A 7 8.65 12.62 -16.36
CA ILE A 7 8.40 12.11 -15.00
C ILE A 7 8.95 10.69 -14.89
N TYR A 8 9.92 10.49 -13.99
CA TYR A 8 10.38 9.16 -13.61
C TYR A 8 9.50 8.56 -12.52
N VAL A 9 8.88 7.41 -12.78
CA VAL A 9 8.10 6.64 -11.80
C VAL A 9 8.87 5.39 -11.39
N ALA A 10 9.61 5.48 -10.28
CA ALA A 10 10.31 4.35 -9.70
C ALA A 10 9.27 3.37 -9.12
N GLY A 11 9.31 2.08 -9.52
CA GLY A 11 8.35 1.08 -9.06
C GLY A 11 7.02 1.06 -9.82
N HIS A 12 7.00 1.53 -11.07
CA HIS A 12 5.80 1.67 -11.92
C HIS A 12 4.98 0.38 -12.20
N HIS A 13 5.50 -0.81 -11.89
CA HIS A 13 4.75 -2.07 -12.03
C HIS A 13 4.04 -2.52 -10.75
N GLY A 14 4.34 -1.93 -9.58
CA GLY A 14 3.63 -2.26 -8.35
C GLY A 14 2.25 -1.60 -8.29
N LEU A 15 1.35 -2.12 -7.44
CA LEU A 15 -0.03 -1.64 -7.24
C LEU A 15 -0.17 -0.10 -7.32
N VAL A 16 0.62 0.60 -6.51
CA VAL A 16 0.58 2.06 -6.44
C VAL A 16 1.27 2.72 -7.63
N GLY A 17 2.43 2.19 -8.05
CA GLY A 17 3.20 2.75 -9.17
C GLY A 17 2.43 2.69 -10.49
N SER A 18 1.74 1.59 -10.77
CA SER A 18 0.91 1.42 -11.96
C SER A 18 -0.31 2.33 -11.93
N ALA A 19 -0.95 2.48 -10.76
CA ALA A 19 -2.08 3.38 -10.60
C ALA A 19 -1.67 4.85 -10.82
N ILE A 20 -0.51 5.29 -10.27
CA ILE A 20 0.03 6.63 -10.51
C ILE A 20 0.36 6.83 -11.99
N TRP A 21 1.02 5.86 -12.62
CA TRP A 21 1.34 5.90 -14.04
C TRP A 21 0.09 6.11 -14.90
N ASN A 22 -0.93 5.29 -14.69
CA ASN A 22 -2.20 5.38 -15.43
C ASN A 22 -2.94 6.70 -15.17
N ASN A 23 -2.93 7.20 -13.93
CA ASN A 23 -3.55 8.47 -13.57
C ASN A 23 -2.82 9.67 -14.22
N LEU A 24 -1.48 9.64 -14.29
CA LEU A 24 -0.69 10.64 -15.02
C LEU A 24 -1.03 10.63 -16.53
N GLN A 25 -1.08 9.45 -17.14
CA GLN A 25 -1.44 9.31 -18.55
C GLN A 25 -2.86 9.82 -18.84
N SER A 26 -3.85 9.47 -18.01
CA SER A 26 -5.23 9.91 -18.20
C SER A 26 -5.39 11.43 -18.06
N ARG A 27 -4.51 12.07 -17.28
CA ARG A 27 -4.39 13.54 -17.17
C ARG A 27 -3.53 14.17 -18.27
N GLY A 28 -3.04 13.40 -19.25
CA GLY A 28 -2.28 13.89 -20.41
C GLY A 28 -0.77 14.03 -20.20
N TYR A 29 -0.20 13.50 -19.10
CA TYR A 29 1.25 13.42 -18.93
C TYR A 29 1.77 12.15 -19.60
N THR A 30 2.35 12.30 -20.79
CA THR A 30 2.75 11.16 -21.64
C THR A 30 4.26 10.92 -21.66
N ASN A 31 5.07 11.89 -21.23
CA ASN A 31 6.53 11.76 -21.12
C ASN A 31 6.92 11.06 -19.80
N LEU A 32 6.49 9.81 -19.65
CA LEU A 32 6.76 9.01 -18.46
C LEU A 32 7.92 8.04 -18.73
N VAL A 33 8.81 7.89 -17.76
CA VAL A 33 9.89 6.89 -17.80
C VAL A 33 9.82 5.98 -16.59
N GLY A 34 9.99 4.68 -16.82
CA GLY A 34 10.05 3.64 -15.80
C GLY A 34 11.08 2.57 -16.17
N ARG A 35 11.61 1.88 -15.17
CA ARG A 35 12.49 0.72 -15.34
C ARG A 35 12.02 -0.41 -14.43
N SER A 36 11.96 -1.61 -14.96
CA SER A 36 11.78 -2.83 -14.17
C SER A 36 13.02 -3.09 -13.33
N HIS A 37 12.90 -3.92 -12.30
CA HIS A 37 14.03 -4.29 -11.45
C HIS A 37 15.17 -4.97 -12.24
N LYS A 38 14.84 -5.67 -13.35
CA LYS A 38 15.84 -6.28 -14.24
C LYS A 38 16.62 -5.27 -15.06
N GLU A 39 16.02 -4.12 -15.37
CA GLU A 39 16.64 -3.06 -16.17
C GLU A 39 17.41 -2.06 -15.29
N LEU A 40 16.97 -1.88 -14.05
CA LEU A 40 17.59 -0.99 -13.08
C LEU A 40 17.37 -1.53 -11.67
N ASP A 41 18.44 -2.05 -11.07
CA ASP A 41 18.45 -2.34 -9.64
C ASP A 41 18.68 -1.03 -8.86
N LEU A 42 17.66 -0.62 -8.11
CA LEU A 42 17.70 0.60 -7.30
C LEU A 42 18.62 0.48 -6.08
N LEU A 43 19.11 -0.72 -5.76
CA LEU A 43 20.14 -0.93 -4.74
C LEU A 43 21.54 -0.54 -5.22
N ASP A 44 21.78 -0.64 -6.53
CA ASP A 44 23.05 -0.26 -7.16
C ASP A 44 23.12 1.25 -7.40
N GLY A 45 23.86 1.95 -6.54
CA GLY A 45 24.03 3.40 -6.66
C GLY A 45 24.71 3.86 -7.96
N VAL A 46 25.56 3.02 -8.56
CA VAL A 46 26.21 3.33 -9.84
C VAL A 46 25.19 3.23 -10.98
N ALA A 47 24.39 2.17 -11.00
CA ALA A 47 23.33 2.01 -11.99
C ALA A 47 22.29 3.12 -11.90
N VAL A 48 21.87 3.49 -10.68
CA VAL A 48 20.94 4.61 -10.46
C VAL A 48 21.55 5.91 -10.96
N LYS A 49 22.80 6.22 -10.60
CA LYS A 49 23.47 7.42 -11.12
C LYS A 49 23.48 7.45 -12.65
N GLN A 50 23.90 6.36 -13.32
CA GLN A 50 23.95 6.28 -14.78
C GLN A 50 22.57 6.46 -15.42
N PHE A 51 21.52 5.94 -14.78
CA PHE A 51 20.14 6.15 -15.23
C PHE A 51 19.77 7.64 -15.18
N PHE A 52 20.04 8.34 -14.07
CA PHE A 52 19.76 9.77 -13.95
C PHE A 52 20.61 10.60 -14.92
N ASP A 53 21.91 10.27 -15.09
CA ASP A 53 22.82 10.91 -16.04
C ASP A 53 22.25 10.86 -17.47
N LYS A 54 21.68 9.71 -17.86
CA LYS A 54 21.14 9.48 -19.21
C LYS A 54 19.73 10.04 -19.39
N GLU A 55 18.84 9.79 -18.43
CA GLU A 55 17.42 10.09 -18.60
C GLU A 55 17.07 11.53 -18.25
N GLN A 56 17.80 12.17 -17.33
CA GLN A 56 17.56 13.56 -16.90
C GLN A 56 16.07 13.88 -16.66
N PRO A 57 15.37 13.16 -15.75
CA PRO A 57 13.96 13.44 -15.49
C PRO A 57 13.78 14.80 -14.80
N ASP A 58 12.66 15.47 -15.08
CA ASP A 58 12.32 16.78 -14.50
C ASP A 58 11.58 16.64 -13.15
N ALA A 59 10.93 15.49 -12.95
CA ALA A 59 10.23 15.15 -11.72
C ALA A 59 10.33 13.65 -11.42
N VAL A 60 10.23 13.29 -10.14
CA VAL A 60 10.33 11.90 -9.68
C VAL A 60 9.13 11.53 -8.82
N VAL A 61 8.58 10.34 -9.04
CA VAL A 61 7.70 9.65 -8.11
C VAL A 61 8.44 8.40 -7.62
N LEU A 62 8.75 8.37 -6.32
CA LEU A 62 9.39 7.24 -5.68
C LEU A 62 8.34 6.32 -5.04
N ALA A 63 7.81 5.40 -5.85
CA ALA A 63 6.87 4.35 -5.42
C ALA A 63 7.54 2.99 -5.15
N ALA A 64 8.80 2.82 -5.56
CA ALA A 64 9.57 1.60 -5.30
C ALA A 64 9.89 1.45 -3.81
N ALA A 65 9.65 0.26 -3.27
CA ALA A 65 9.96 -0.11 -1.90
C ALA A 65 10.05 -1.64 -1.78
N HIS A 66 10.82 -2.11 -0.79
CA HIS A 66 10.71 -3.50 -0.33
C HIS A 66 9.54 -3.58 0.65
N VAL A 67 8.48 -4.28 0.27
CA VAL A 67 7.19 -4.35 0.99
C VAL A 67 6.78 -5.80 1.22
N GLY A 68 5.95 -6.04 2.25
CA GLY A 68 5.39 -7.35 2.53
C GLY A 68 4.46 -7.33 3.74
N GLY A 69 3.79 -8.46 3.99
CA GLY A 69 2.90 -8.64 5.14
C GLY A 69 3.64 -8.76 6.48
N ILE A 70 2.87 -9.04 7.55
CA ILE A 70 3.38 -9.11 8.93
C ILE A 70 4.50 -10.15 9.07
N LEU A 71 4.31 -11.36 8.53
CA LEU A 71 5.29 -12.44 8.62
C LEU A 71 6.60 -12.09 7.90
N ALA A 72 6.51 -11.51 6.70
CA ALA A 72 7.68 -11.08 5.94
C ALA A 72 8.48 -10.00 6.70
N ASN A 73 7.81 -8.99 7.28
CA ASN A 73 8.49 -7.95 8.07
C ASN A 73 9.20 -8.52 9.32
N LEU A 74 8.60 -9.54 9.96
CA LEU A 74 9.21 -10.21 11.11
C LEU A 74 10.41 -11.09 10.72
N GLN A 75 10.34 -11.77 9.58
CA GLN A 75 11.38 -12.68 9.12
C GLN A 75 12.57 -11.95 8.49
N TYR A 76 12.31 -10.97 7.62
CA TYR A 76 13.31 -10.31 6.78
C TYR A 76 13.70 -8.91 7.27
N ARG A 77 13.75 -8.70 8.59
CA ARG A 77 13.96 -7.38 9.24
C ARG A 77 15.13 -6.58 8.64
N ALA A 78 16.25 -7.25 8.37
CA ALA A 78 17.43 -6.62 7.78
C ALA A 78 17.18 -6.13 6.36
N ASP A 79 16.52 -6.92 5.53
CA ASP A 79 16.20 -6.56 4.14
C ASP A 79 15.26 -5.36 4.08
N PHE A 80 14.23 -5.34 4.94
CA PHE A 80 13.27 -4.24 5.00
C PHE A 80 13.94 -2.89 5.31
N ILE A 81 14.88 -2.84 6.26
CA ILE A 81 15.58 -1.58 6.56
C ILE A 81 16.65 -1.27 5.52
N TYR A 82 17.51 -2.24 5.17
CA TYR A 82 18.66 -2.04 4.29
C TYR A 82 18.22 -1.62 2.88
N GLN A 83 17.31 -2.37 2.27
CA GLN A 83 16.90 -2.13 0.89
C GLN A 83 16.13 -0.82 0.76
N ASN A 84 15.19 -0.53 1.66
CA ASN A 84 14.42 0.72 1.59
C ASN A 84 15.31 1.94 1.81
N LEU A 85 16.26 1.90 2.77
CA LEU A 85 17.21 2.99 2.94
C LEU A 85 18.07 3.21 1.69
N GLN A 86 18.59 2.14 1.09
CA GLN A 86 19.42 2.20 -0.11
C GLN A 86 18.66 2.77 -1.31
N ILE A 87 17.45 2.28 -1.58
CA ILE A 87 16.57 2.79 -2.65
C ILE A 87 16.31 4.29 -2.47
N GLN A 88 15.92 4.68 -1.25
CA GLN A 88 15.60 6.08 -0.93
C GLN A 88 16.82 6.97 -1.08
N GLN A 89 17.97 6.57 -0.55
CA GLN A 89 19.21 7.34 -0.63
C GLN A 89 19.68 7.52 -2.07
N ASN A 90 19.63 6.46 -2.87
CA ASN A 90 20.04 6.53 -4.27
C ASN A 90 19.11 7.44 -5.07
N VAL A 91 17.79 7.25 -4.98
CA VAL A 91 16.83 8.01 -5.79
C VAL A 91 16.72 9.47 -5.34
N ILE A 92 16.57 9.74 -4.04
CA ILE A 92 16.47 11.13 -3.53
C ILE A 92 17.80 11.85 -3.72
N GLY A 93 18.93 11.17 -3.45
CA GLY A 93 20.26 11.73 -3.63
C GLY A 93 20.58 12.08 -5.08
N GLU A 94 20.28 11.19 -6.03
CA GLU A 94 20.48 11.49 -7.45
C GLU A 94 19.49 12.53 -7.97
N SER A 95 18.26 12.57 -7.45
CA SER A 95 17.32 13.65 -7.77
C SER A 95 17.89 15.02 -7.42
N PHE A 96 18.49 15.16 -6.23
CA PHE A 96 19.15 16.40 -5.83
C PHE A 96 20.36 16.73 -6.73
N ARG A 97 21.26 15.77 -6.98
CA ARG A 97 22.47 15.97 -7.82
C ARG A 97 22.14 16.38 -9.25
N HIS A 98 20.97 16.00 -9.74
CA HIS A 98 20.48 16.32 -11.08
C HIS A 98 19.55 17.55 -11.11
N ASN A 99 19.49 18.32 -10.01
CA ASN A 99 18.67 19.53 -9.90
C ASN A 99 17.18 19.30 -10.14
N ILE A 100 16.68 18.09 -9.87
CA ILE A 100 15.26 17.78 -9.97
C ILE A 100 14.53 18.60 -8.92
N GLN A 101 13.59 19.42 -9.38
CA GLN A 101 12.89 20.35 -8.51
C GLN A 101 11.78 19.66 -7.74
N LYS A 102 11.05 18.71 -8.35
CA LYS A 102 9.85 18.11 -7.75
C LYS A 102 9.98 16.60 -7.59
N LEU A 103 9.83 16.11 -6.36
CA LEU A 103 9.83 14.69 -6.03
C LEU A 103 8.64 14.37 -5.12
N LEU A 104 7.97 13.25 -5.39
CA LEU A 104 6.98 12.67 -4.49
C LEU A 104 7.52 11.36 -3.92
N PHE A 105 7.62 11.28 -2.60
CA PHE A 105 8.01 10.08 -1.87
C PHE A 105 6.80 9.39 -1.23
N LEU A 106 6.67 8.08 -1.46
CA LEU A 106 5.60 7.29 -0.87
C LEU A 106 6.08 6.58 0.40
N GLY A 107 5.56 7.04 1.53
CA GLY A 107 5.73 6.41 2.83
C GLY A 107 4.60 5.45 3.17
N SER A 108 4.25 5.37 4.45
CA SER A 108 3.18 4.51 4.97
C SER A 108 2.81 4.97 6.36
N THR A 109 1.54 4.86 6.74
CA THR A 109 1.08 5.16 8.11
C THR A 109 1.68 4.24 9.18
N CYS A 110 2.38 3.17 8.78
CA CYS A 110 3.22 2.36 9.67
C CYS A 110 4.34 3.14 10.37
N ILE A 111 4.66 4.37 9.92
CA ILE A 111 5.62 5.25 10.60
C ILE A 111 5.11 5.81 11.94
N TYR A 112 3.80 5.74 12.18
CA TYR A 112 3.25 6.28 13.42
C TYR A 112 3.47 5.32 14.58
N PRO A 113 3.62 5.86 15.81
CA PRO A 113 3.74 5.03 16.99
C PRO A 113 2.55 4.08 17.18
N ARG A 114 2.82 2.92 17.76
CA ARG A 114 1.80 1.87 17.99
C ARG A 114 0.61 2.38 18.78
N ASP A 115 0.88 3.19 19.81
CA ASP A 115 -0.10 3.72 20.75
C ASP A 115 -0.43 5.20 20.48
N ALA A 116 -0.27 5.65 19.23
CA ALA A 116 -0.65 7.01 18.85
C ALA A 116 -2.14 7.27 19.08
N ALA A 117 -2.47 8.47 19.55
CA ALA A 117 -3.85 8.92 19.68
C ALA A 117 -4.53 8.89 18.30
N GLN A 118 -5.79 8.46 18.28
CA GLN A 118 -6.58 8.31 17.07
C GLN A 118 -7.62 9.45 16.97
N PRO A 119 -7.85 10.05 15.78
CA PRO A 119 -7.14 9.79 14.53
C PRO A 119 -5.67 10.27 14.58
N MET A 120 -4.77 9.53 13.91
CA MET A 120 -3.33 9.79 13.89
C MET A 120 -3.02 11.00 12.99
N LYS A 121 -2.65 12.11 13.62
CA LYS A 121 -2.15 13.33 12.95
C LYS A 121 -0.69 13.21 12.59
N GLU A 122 -0.22 14.05 11.65
CA GLU A 122 1.19 14.05 11.26
C GLU A 122 2.15 14.42 12.39
N ASP A 123 1.68 15.16 13.40
CA ASP A 123 2.46 15.51 14.60
C ASP A 123 2.66 14.35 15.58
N ALA A 124 1.96 13.22 15.41
CA ALA A 124 2.16 12.01 16.20
C ALA A 124 3.48 11.29 15.87
N LEU A 125 4.13 11.63 14.75
CA LEU A 125 5.39 11.03 14.34
C LEU A 125 6.46 11.14 15.43
N LEU A 126 7.10 10.00 15.77
CA LEU A 126 8.19 9.89 16.75
C LEU A 126 7.82 10.32 18.19
N THR A 127 6.54 10.27 18.57
CA THR A 127 6.10 10.61 19.93
C THR A 127 6.13 9.44 20.93
N SER A 128 6.17 8.19 20.45
CA SER A 128 6.29 6.98 21.26
C SER A 128 6.82 5.79 20.41
N PRO A 129 7.02 4.58 20.97
CA PRO A 129 7.56 3.44 20.22
C PRO A 129 6.71 3.00 19.01
N LEU A 130 7.39 2.48 17.99
CA LEU A 130 6.77 1.92 16.80
C LEU A 130 6.22 0.50 17.06
N GLU A 131 5.41 0.00 16.14
CA GLU A 131 4.97 -1.40 16.20
C GLU A 131 6.16 -2.35 15.90
N TYR A 132 6.43 -3.28 16.81
CA TYR A 132 7.62 -4.14 16.74
C TYR A 132 7.71 -4.92 15.42
N THR A 133 6.57 -5.40 14.92
CA THR A 133 6.51 -6.25 13.73
C THR A 133 7.04 -5.58 12.47
N ASN A 134 6.85 -4.26 12.32
CA ASN A 134 7.23 -3.51 11.13
C ASN A 134 8.25 -2.38 11.41
N GLU A 135 8.80 -2.33 12.62
CA GLU A 135 9.74 -1.28 13.07
C GLU A 135 10.89 -1.00 12.08
N PRO A 136 11.62 -1.98 11.51
CA PRO A 136 12.72 -1.69 10.59
C PRO A 136 12.25 -0.99 9.30
N TYR A 137 11.11 -1.42 8.76
CA TYR A 137 10.48 -0.78 7.61
C TYR A 137 10.01 0.64 7.95
N ALA A 138 9.35 0.81 9.09
CA ALA A 138 8.89 2.11 9.57
C ALA A 138 10.05 3.09 9.75
N ILE A 139 11.14 2.67 10.37
CA ILE A 139 12.37 3.49 10.52
C ILE A 139 12.94 3.89 9.16
N ALA A 140 13.00 2.98 8.18
CA ALA A 140 13.44 3.33 6.84
C ALA A 140 12.55 4.39 6.18
N LYS A 141 11.21 4.27 6.31
CA LYS A 141 10.27 5.27 5.79
C LYS A 141 10.37 6.61 6.52
N ILE A 142 10.64 6.60 7.82
CA ILE A 142 10.93 7.81 8.61
C ILE A 142 12.22 8.47 8.11
N ALA A 143 13.27 7.69 7.84
CA ALA A 143 14.49 8.25 7.28
C ALA A 143 14.25 8.88 5.89
N GLY A 144 13.46 8.24 5.02
CA GLY A 144 13.11 8.78 3.70
C GLY A 144 12.31 10.09 3.76
N LEU A 145 11.31 10.19 4.64
CA LEU A 145 10.53 11.42 4.81
C LEU A 145 11.39 12.54 5.40
N LYS A 146 12.27 12.23 6.37
CA LYS A 146 13.20 13.20 6.95
C LYS A 146 14.29 13.62 5.97
N MET A 147 14.68 12.74 5.06
CA MET A 147 15.55 13.10 3.95
C MET A 147 14.89 14.16 3.07
N CYS A 148 13.65 13.92 2.61
CA CYS A 148 12.89 14.91 1.82
C CYS A 148 12.78 16.27 2.54
N GLU A 149 12.34 16.26 3.79
CA GLU A 149 12.20 17.47 4.62
C GLU A 149 13.54 18.23 4.77
N SER A 150 14.64 17.51 5.01
CA SER A 150 15.97 18.11 5.17
C SER A 150 16.50 18.72 3.87
N PHE A 151 16.33 18.03 2.74
CA PHE A 151 16.73 18.58 1.43
C PHE A 151 15.97 19.86 1.10
N ASN A 152 14.67 19.92 1.42
CA ASN A 152 13.87 21.12 1.19
C ASN A 152 14.34 22.29 2.04
N LEU A 153 14.58 22.05 3.34
CA LEU A 153 15.02 23.10 4.26
C LEU A 153 16.42 23.61 3.94
N GLN A 154 17.34 22.71 3.59
CA GLN A 154 18.74 23.07 3.38
C GLN A 154 19.03 23.62 1.98
N TYR A 155 18.38 23.06 0.96
CA TYR A 155 18.71 23.32 -0.45
C TYR A 155 17.55 23.90 -1.26
N GLY A 156 16.37 24.10 -0.67
CA GLY A 156 15.22 24.67 -1.36
C GLY A 156 14.59 23.75 -2.41
N THR A 157 14.81 22.43 -2.31
CA THR A 157 14.10 21.45 -3.15
C THR A 157 12.59 21.43 -2.82
N ASN A 158 11.80 20.76 -3.66
CA ASN A 158 10.37 20.58 -3.45
C ASN A 158 9.99 19.08 -3.41
N TYR A 159 10.49 18.39 -2.39
CA TYR A 159 10.34 16.95 -2.19
C TYR A 159 9.25 16.68 -1.14
N ILE A 160 8.10 16.18 -1.57
CA ILE A 160 6.94 15.98 -0.71
C ILE A 160 6.78 14.50 -0.40
N ALA A 161 6.52 14.18 0.88
CA ALA A 161 6.24 12.83 1.33
C ALA A 161 4.75 12.66 1.64
N VAL A 162 4.14 11.59 1.14
CA VAL A 162 2.76 11.21 1.45
C VAL A 162 2.72 9.89 2.22
N MET A 163 1.77 9.78 3.16
CA MET A 163 1.61 8.64 4.07
C MET A 163 0.26 7.96 3.82
N PRO A 164 0.18 7.05 2.85
CA PRO A 164 -1.02 6.28 2.60
C PRO A 164 -1.37 5.36 3.78
N THR A 165 -2.67 5.27 4.06
CA THR A 165 -3.29 4.24 4.91
C THR A 165 -3.30 2.86 4.22
N ASN A 166 -4.02 1.87 4.77
CA ASN A 166 -4.08 0.55 4.15
C ASN A 166 -4.72 0.64 2.75
N LEU A 167 -4.01 0.14 1.75
CA LEU A 167 -4.45 0.19 0.36
C LEU A 167 -5.08 -1.13 -0.06
N TYR A 168 -6.04 -1.05 -0.98
CA TYR A 168 -6.62 -2.20 -1.67
C TYR A 168 -7.03 -1.80 -3.09
N GLY A 169 -7.07 -2.76 -4.01
CA GLY A 169 -7.58 -2.50 -5.36
C GLY A 169 -7.07 -3.47 -6.42
N PRO A 170 -7.18 -3.10 -7.71
CA PRO A 170 -6.80 -3.96 -8.82
C PRO A 170 -5.32 -4.31 -8.76
N ASN A 171 -4.96 -5.57 -9.06
CA ASN A 171 -3.59 -6.09 -8.96
C ASN A 171 -3.02 -6.22 -7.53
N ASP A 172 -3.87 -6.18 -6.50
CA ASP A 172 -3.45 -6.57 -5.15
C ASP A 172 -3.11 -8.07 -5.09
N ASN A 173 -2.40 -8.47 -4.03
CA ASN A 173 -1.96 -9.84 -3.84
C ASN A 173 -3.06 -10.70 -3.19
N PHE A 174 -3.57 -11.68 -3.93
CA PHE A 174 -4.58 -12.65 -3.46
C PHE A 174 -3.98 -14.02 -3.05
N HIS A 175 -2.66 -14.16 -2.91
CA HIS A 175 -2.04 -15.40 -2.39
C HIS A 175 -2.35 -15.58 -0.89
N LEU A 176 -2.85 -16.74 -0.48
CA LEU A 176 -3.31 -16.94 0.90
C LEU A 176 -2.18 -16.88 1.94
N GLU A 177 -0.94 -17.05 1.50
CA GLU A 177 0.26 -17.10 2.34
C GLU A 177 0.79 -15.71 2.72
N ASN A 178 0.66 -14.72 1.82
CA ASN A 178 1.31 -13.42 1.96
C ASN A 178 0.44 -12.22 1.50
N SER A 179 -0.85 -12.45 1.29
CA SER A 179 -1.83 -11.40 0.94
C SER A 179 -2.09 -10.41 2.08
N HIS A 180 -2.58 -9.24 1.69
CA HIS A 180 -3.15 -8.27 2.61
C HIS A 180 -4.56 -8.71 3.07
N VAL A 181 -5.06 -8.10 4.15
CA VAL A 181 -6.29 -8.54 4.82
C VAL A 181 -7.52 -8.62 3.90
N LEU A 182 -7.77 -7.60 3.08
CA LEU A 182 -8.91 -7.51 2.17
C LEU A 182 -8.88 -8.57 1.06
N PRO A 183 -7.82 -8.68 0.24
CA PRO A 183 -7.75 -9.71 -0.80
C PRO A 183 -7.75 -11.12 -0.22
N ALA A 184 -7.12 -11.34 0.95
CA ALA A 184 -7.19 -12.61 1.66
C ALA A 184 -8.63 -13.00 2.01
N MET A 185 -9.41 -12.08 2.60
CA MET A 185 -10.80 -12.33 2.99
C MET A 185 -11.69 -12.61 1.77
N ILE A 186 -11.56 -11.83 0.70
CA ILE A 186 -12.31 -12.05 -0.55
C ILE A 186 -12.05 -13.45 -1.08
N ARG A 187 -10.78 -13.85 -1.20
CA ARG A 187 -10.43 -15.16 -1.74
C ARG A 187 -10.91 -16.30 -0.85
N LYS A 188 -10.73 -16.20 0.48
CA LYS A 188 -11.21 -17.21 1.43
C LYS A 188 -12.71 -17.43 1.31
N ILE A 189 -13.48 -16.34 1.29
CA ILE A 189 -14.95 -16.37 1.21
C ILE A 189 -15.40 -16.86 -0.16
N HIS A 190 -14.73 -16.47 -1.24
CA HIS A 190 -15.01 -16.97 -2.59
C HIS A 190 -14.79 -18.48 -2.71
N LEU A 191 -13.64 -18.98 -2.24
CA LEU A 191 -13.33 -20.42 -2.27
C LEU A 191 -14.32 -21.22 -1.41
N ALA A 192 -14.66 -20.73 -0.21
CA ALA A 192 -15.67 -21.35 0.64
C ALA A 192 -17.05 -21.40 -0.04
N LYS A 193 -17.46 -20.33 -0.74
CA LYS A 193 -18.68 -20.35 -1.56
C LYS A 193 -18.63 -21.41 -2.64
N CYS A 194 -17.56 -21.46 -3.43
CA CYS A 194 -17.46 -22.44 -4.52
C CYS A 194 -17.54 -23.87 -3.97
N LEU A 195 -16.89 -24.14 -2.82
CA LEU A 195 -17.01 -25.42 -2.12
C LEU A 195 -18.44 -25.70 -1.62
N ASN A 196 -19.11 -24.70 -1.03
CA ASN A 196 -20.49 -24.79 -0.55
C ASN A 196 -21.48 -25.13 -1.67
N GLU A 197 -21.25 -24.58 -2.87
CA GLU A 197 -22.08 -24.79 -4.05
C GLU A 197 -21.63 -25.99 -4.90
N SER A 198 -20.59 -26.72 -4.46
CA SER A 198 -19.95 -27.81 -5.21
C SER A 198 -19.43 -27.41 -6.60
N ASP A 199 -19.10 -26.12 -6.79
CA ASP A 199 -18.48 -25.57 -7.99
C ASP A 199 -16.96 -25.84 -8.02
N TRP A 200 -16.62 -27.10 -8.29
CA TRP A 200 -15.23 -27.55 -8.38
C TRP A 200 -14.48 -26.97 -9.58
N GLU A 201 -15.18 -26.52 -10.62
CA GLU A 201 -14.55 -25.87 -11.77
C GLU A 201 -13.92 -24.54 -11.34
N SER A 202 -14.68 -23.69 -10.64
CA SER A 202 -14.17 -22.42 -10.12
C SER A 202 -13.07 -22.60 -9.07
N VAL A 203 -13.20 -23.58 -8.17
CA VAL A 203 -12.14 -23.90 -7.18
C VAL A 203 -10.83 -24.23 -7.88
N ARG A 204 -10.87 -25.13 -8.86
CA ARG A 204 -9.66 -25.56 -9.59
C ARG A 204 -9.07 -24.42 -10.41
N LYS A 205 -9.91 -23.63 -11.08
CA LYS A 205 -9.48 -22.45 -11.83
C LYS A 205 -8.76 -21.42 -10.94
N ASP A 206 -9.27 -21.14 -9.74
CA ASP A 206 -8.59 -20.23 -8.81
C ASP A 206 -7.24 -20.79 -8.35
N LEU A 207 -7.17 -22.08 -7.99
CA LEU A 207 -5.94 -22.71 -7.52
C LEU A 207 -4.87 -22.84 -8.62
N ASP A 208 -5.26 -23.00 -9.88
CA ASP A 208 -4.32 -22.97 -11.00
C ASP A 208 -3.75 -21.57 -11.24
N LEU A 209 -4.58 -20.53 -11.06
CA LEU A 209 -4.14 -19.14 -11.16
C LEU A 209 -3.26 -18.74 -9.96
N ARG A 210 -3.60 -19.22 -8.77
CA ARG A 210 -3.00 -18.83 -7.49
C ARG A 210 -2.79 -20.07 -6.62
N PRO A 211 -1.74 -20.88 -6.84
CA PRO A 211 -1.50 -22.06 -6.02
C PRO A 211 -1.39 -21.72 -4.53
N VAL A 212 -1.72 -22.68 -3.67
CA VAL A 212 -1.66 -22.56 -2.20
C VAL A 212 -0.72 -23.64 -1.68
N GLU A 213 0.45 -23.25 -1.15
CA GLU A 213 1.50 -24.18 -0.70
C GLU A 213 1.86 -25.27 -1.73
N GLY A 214 1.75 -24.95 -3.03
CA GLY A 214 2.01 -25.89 -4.14
C GLY A 214 0.81 -26.75 -4.56
N VAL A 215 -0.31 -26.66 -3.86
CA VAL A 215 -1.59 -27.26 -4.28
C VAL A 215 -2.21 -26.43 -5.41
N THR A 216 -2.61 -27.12 -6.47
CA THR A 216 -3.16 -26.55 -7.72
C THR A 216 -4.52 -27.16 -8.03
N GLY A 217 -5.18 -26.68 -9.09
CA GLY A 217 -6.40 -27.25 -9.63
C GLY A 217 -6.25 -28.66 -10.20
N SER A 218 -5.03 -29.22 -10.29
CA SER A 218 -4.79 -30.60 -10.72
C SER A 218 -4.84 -31.64 -9.59
N ASN A 219 -4.78 -31.19 -8.34
CA ASN A 219 -4.77 -32.08 -7.16
C ASN A 219 -6.14 -32.75 -6.91
N SER A 220 -6.14 -33.79 -6.09
CA SER A 220 -7.39 -34.47 -5.69
C SER A 220 -8.29 -33.57 -4.83
N ASN A 221 -9.60 -33.82 -4.82
CA ASN A 221 -10.52 -33.04 -3.98
C ASN A 221 -10.12 -33.09 -2.50
N THR A 222 -9.65 -34.24 -2.01
CA THR A 222 -9.22 -34.42 -0.63
C THR A 222 -8.00 -33.56 -0.31
N GLU A 223 -6.97 -33.58 -1.14
CA GLU A 223 -5.78 -32.73 -0.95
C GLU A 223 -6.13 -31.24 -0.97
N ILE A 224 -7.01 -30.82 -1.89
CA ILE A 224 -7.47 -29.43 -1.96
C ILE A 224 -8.22 -29.03 -0.68
N LEU A 225 -9.15 -29.87 -0.20
CA LEU A 225 -9.91 -29.59 1.02
C LEU A 225 -9.00 -29.52 2.25
N ASP A 226 -8.08 -30.47 2.38
CA ASP A 226 -7.15 -30.52 3.51
C ASP A 226 -6.25 -29.27 3.55
N GLU A 227 -5.79 -28.79 2.38
CA GLU A 227 -4.98 -27.58 2.30
C GLU A 227 -5.78 -26.32 2.63
N LEU A 228 -6.94 -26.14 1.99
CA LEU A 228 -7.82 -24.99 2.22
C LEU A 228 -8.29 -24.91 3.68
N ALA A 229 -8.52 -26.06 4.33
CA ALA A 229 -8.89 -26.13 5.74
C ALA A 229 -7.81 -25.53 6.66
N LYS A 230 -6.51 -25.64 6.33
CA LYS A 230 -5.42 -25.00 7.10
C LYS A 230 -5.53 -23.47 7.08
N PHE A 231 -6.08 -22.91 6.02
CA PHE A 231 -6.35 -21.48 5.87
C PHE A 231 -7.73 -21.07 6.43
N GLY A 232 -8.43 -22.00 7.08
CA GLY A 232 -9.75 -21.78 7.67
C GLY A 232 -10.87 -21.75 6.63
N ILE A 233 -10.70 -22.38 5.47
CA ILE A 233 -11.69 -22.41 4.38
C ILE A 233 -12.32 -23.80 4.36
N THR A 234 -13.63 -23.85 4.55
CA THR A 234 -14.44 -25.09 4.48
C THR A 234 -15.73 -24.81 3.69
N PRO A 235 -16.44 -25.84 3.20
CA PRO A 235 -17.74 -25.65 2.56
C PRO A 235 -18.77 -24.98 3.48
N GLU A 236 -18.69 -25.20 4.80
CA GLU A 236 -19.68 -24.71 5.77
C GLU A 236 -19.30 -23.36 6.38
N SER A 237 -18.00 -23.04 6.44
CA SER A 237 -17.53 -21.85 7.15
C SER A 237 -16.19 -21.30 6.67
N VAL A 238 -15.97 -20.01 6.95
CA VAL A 238 -14.67 -19.35 6.88
C VAL A 238 -14.25 -18.92 8.28
N THR A 239 -13.05 -19.34 8.72
CA THR A 239 -12.46 -18.92 9.99
C THR A 239 -11.42 -17.83 9.77
N LEU A 240 -11.64 -16.67 10.38
CA LEU A 240 -10.70 -15.54 10.41
C LEU A 240 -10.00 -15.47 11.77
N TRP A 241 -8.75 -14.99 11.78
CA TRP A 241 -7.97 -14.87 13.01
C TRP A 241 -8.36 -13.63 13.82
N GLY A 242 -8.28 -13.76 15.15
CA GLY A 242 -8.56 -12.68 16.10
C GLY A 242 -10.04 -12.57 16.46
N THR A 243 -10.41 -11.46 17.07
CA THR A 243 -11.79 -11.21 17.53
C THR A 243 -12.65 -10.49 16.49
N GLY A 244 -12.03 -9.94 15.45
CA GLY A 244 -12.69 -9.11 14.44
C GLY A 244 -13.04 -7.70 14.92
N THR A 245 -12.75 -7.37 16.18
CA THR A 245 -12.98 -6.05 16.77
C THR A 245 -11.96 -4.97 16.37
N PRO A 246 -10.73 -5.25 15.88
CA PRO A 246 -9.82 -4.20 15.45
C PRO A 246 -10.43 -3.33 14.34
N MET A 247 -10.25 -2.01 14.46
CA MET A 247 -10.71 -1.00 13.50
C MET A 247 -9.60 -0.66 12.51
N ARG A 248 -9.94 -0.61 11.22
CA ARG A 248 -9.01 -0.26 10.14
C ARG A 248 -9.63 0.78 9.23
N GLU A 249 -8.77 1.62 8.71
CA GLU A 249 -9.04 2.46 7.56
C GLU A 249 -8.54 1.78 6.28
N PHE A 250 -9.29 1.92 5.19
CA PHE A 250 -8.96 1.39 3.87
C PHE A 250 -9.15 2.47 2.80
N LEU A 251 -8.21 2.54 1.85
CA LEU A 251 -8.26 3.49 0.72
C LEU A 251 -8.07 2.74 -0.61
N TRP A 252 -8.93 3.04 -1.58
CA TRP A 252 -8.83 2.48 -2.92
C TRP A 252 -7.51 2.93 -3.59
N SER A 253 -6.76 1.99 -4.14
CA SER A 253 -5.41 2.23 -4.67
C SER A 253 -5.37 3.28 -5.79
N GLU A 254 -6.40 3.37 -6.63
CA GLU A 254 -6.49 4.42 -7.65
C GLU A 254 -6.78 5.80 -7.05
N GLU A 255 -7.44 5.88 -5.90
CA GLU A 255 -7.62 7.14 -5.16
C GLU A 255 -6.34 7.56 -4.45
N MET A 256 -5.59 6.60 -3.91
CA MET A 256 -4.24 6.86 -3.42
C MET A 256 -3.36 7.44 -4.53
N ALA A 257 -3.42 6.88 -5.73
CA ALA A 257 -2.73 7.42 -6.90
C ALA A 257 -3.25 8.81 -7.28
N ASP A 258 -4.56 9.03 -7.25
CA ASP A 258 -5.18 10.32 -7.55
C ASP A 258 -4.73 11.43 -6.57
N ALA A 259 -4.70 11.12 -5.27
CA ALA A 259 -4.18 12.00 -4.22
C ALA A 259 -2.68 12.27 -4.40
N SER A 260 -1.90 11.24 -4.70
CA SER A 260 -0.47 11.34 -4.96
C SER A 260 -0.18 12.26 -6.15
N VAL A 261 -0.91 12.08 -7.26
CA VAL A 261 -0.79 12.94 -8.44
C VAL A 261 -1.31 14.36 -8.14
N HIS A 262 -2.37 14.52 -7.36
CA HIS A 262 -2.81 15.84 -6.90
C HIS A 262 -1.71 16.58 -6.14
N VAL A 263 -1.07 15.92 -5.17
CA VAL A 263 0.04 16.49 -4.41
C VAL A 263 1.23 16.84 -5.32
N LEU A 264 1.64 15.91 -6.19
CA LEU A 264 2.73 16.14 -7.14
C LEU A 264 2.48 17.37 -8.04
N LEU A 265 1.23 17.58 -8.46
CA LEU A 265 0.89 18.62 -9.42
C LEU A 265 0.60 19.98 -8.78
N ASN A 266 -0.01 19.98 -7.58
CA ASN A 266 -0.68 21.16 -7.03
C ASN A 266 -0.15 21.62 -5.67
N VAL A 267 0.72 20.83 -5.01
CA VAL A 267 1.23 21.14 -3.67
C VAL A 267 2.73 21.35 -3.73
N ASP A 268 3.23 22.38 -3.05
CA ASP A 268 4.65 22.63 -2.83
C ASP A 268 4.99 22.51 -1.34
N PHE A 269 6.27 22.32 -1.01
CA PHE A 269 6.72 22.15 0.38
C PHE A 269 6.27 23.29 1.31
N LYS A 270 6.26 24.53 0.81
CA LYS A 270 5.77 25.71 1.54
C LYS A 270 4.31 25.60 2.00
N ASP A 271 3.51 24.77 1.32
CA ASP A 271 2.08 24.58 1.63
C ASP A 271 1.87 23.55 2.75
N THR A 272 2.93 22.86 3.19
CA THR A 272 2.86 21.76 4.18
C THR A 272 3.12 22.19 5.62
N TYR A 273 3.45 23.46 5.85
CA TYR A 273 3.70 24.05 7.16
C TYR A 273 3.22 25.50 7.20
N THR A 274 3.02 26.04 8.41
CA THR A 274 2.61 27.43 8.58
C THR A 274 3.80 28.37 8.34
N GLU A 275 3.64 29.35 7.46
CA GLU A 275 4.65 30.38 7.20
C GLU A 275 5.09 31.06 8.52
N GLY A 276 6.40 31.25 8.68
CA GLY A 276 6.98 31.81 9.91
C GLY A 276 7.18 30.84 11.07
N SER A 277 6.85 29.55 10.90
CA SER A 277 7.18 28.52 11.89
C SER A 277 8.69 28.44 12.13
N LYS A 278 9.10 28.43 13.40
CA LYS A 278 10.52 28.27 13.78
C LYS A 278 11.02 26.84 13.58
N ASP A 279 10.20 25.89 13.96
CA ASP A 279 10.48 24.45 13.91
C ASP A 279 9.67 23.81 12.78
N ILE A 280 10.18 23.88 11.55
CA ILE A 280 9.54 23.23 10.41
C ILE A 280 9.79 21.71 10.51
N ARG A 281 8.73 20.96 10.81
CA ARG A 281 8.76 19.50 10.95
C ARG A 281 7.39 18.90 10.63
N ASN A 282 7.38 17.60 10.31
CA ASN A 282 6.16 16.82 10.07
C ASN A 282 5.38 17.35 8.84
N CYS A 283 6.15 17.71 7.81
CA CYS A 283 5.68 18.26 6.53
C CYS A 283 5.07 17.20 5.60
N HIS A 284 5.11 15.92 5.98
CA HIS A 284 4.41 14.87 5.24
C HIS A 284 2.90 15.05 5.32
N ILE A 285 2.18 14.36 4.43
CA ILE A 285 0.72 14.46 4.28
C ILE A 285 0.11 13.08 4.42
N ASN A 286 -0.82 12.90 5.37
CA ASN A 286 -1.61 11.68 5.46
C ASN A 286 -2.56 11.53 4.26
N VAL A 287 -2.66 10.32 3.72
CA VAL A 287 -3.55 9.99 2.60
C VAL A 287 -4.44 8.81 3.00
N GLY A 288 -5.73 9.10 3.14
CA GLY A 288 -6.72 8.16 3.66
C GLY A 288 -8.14 8.65 3.41
N THR A 289 -9.11 7.94 3.96
CA THR A 289 -10.52 8.30 3.93
C THR A 289 -10.96 9.06 5.19
N GLY A 290 -10.18 8.98 6.28
CA GLY A 290 -10.59 9.48 7.59
C GLY A 290 -11.75 8.68 8.20
N LYS A 291 -12.03 7.47 7.68
CA LYS A 291 -13.10 6.58 8.14
C LYS A 291 -12.52 5.22 8.50
N GLU A 292 -13.01 4.64 9.59
CA GLU A 292 -12.63 3.29 10.03
C GLU A 292 -13.83 2.34 10.04
N ILE A 293 -13.54 1.05 9.86
CA ILE A 293 -14.49 -0.05 9.90
C ILE A 293 -13.84 -1.22 10.67
N SER A 294 -14.62 -1.98 11.43
CA SER A 294 -14.07 -3.17 12.09
C SER A 294 -13.77 -4.27 11.07
N ILE A 295 -12.79 -5.13 11.37
CA ILE A 295 -12.52 -6.32 10.54
C ILE A 295 -13.78 -7.19 10.41
N ARG A 296 -14.61 -7.25 11.46
CA ARG A 296 -15.88 -7.98 11.45
C ARG A 296 -16.90 -7.41 10.47
N GLU A 297 -17.07 -6.09 10.44
CA GLU A 297 -18.01 -5.43 9.53
C GLU A 297 -17.58 -5.58 8.07
N VAL A 298 -16.30 -5.38 7.76
CA VAL A 298 -15.81 -5.55 6.37
C VAL A 298 -15.88 -7.01 5.92
N ALA A 299 -15.60 -7.98 6.81
CA ALA A 299 -15.79 -9.39 6.49
C ALA A 299 -17.26 -9.73 6.21
N GLY A 300 -18.20 -9.19 6.99
CA GLY A 300 -19.64 -9.32 6.74
C GLY A 300 -20.08 -8.68 5.42
N MET A 301 -19.48 -7.55 5.04
CA MET A 301 -19.71 -6.90 3.75
C MET A 301 -19.24 -7.79 2.58
N ILE A 302 -18.05 -8.38 2.68
CA ILE A 302 -17.53 -9.31 1.68
C ILE A 302 -18.39 -10.58 1.60
N MET A 303 -18.83 -11.14 2.73
CA MET A 303 -19.77 -12.28 2.76
C MET A 303 -21.02 -11.99 1.92
N LYS A 304 -21.60 -10.80 2.11
CA LYS A 304 -22.80 -10.36 1.38
C LYS A 304 -22.52 -10.16 -0.11
N GLU A 305 -21.39 -9.54 -0.46
CA GLU A 305 -20.98 -9.31 -1.85
C GLU A 305 -20.73 -10.62 -2.61
N VAL A 306 -19.99 -11.53 -1.99
CA VAL A 306 -19.68 -12.86 -2.56
C VAL A 306 -20.91 -13.76 -2.61
N GLN A 307 -21.88 -13.54 -1.71
CA GLN A 307 -23.07 -14.35 -1.49
C GLN A 307 -22.76 -15.75 -0.92
N PHE A 308 -21.73 -15.85 -0.06
CA PHE A 308 -21.45 -17.09 0.67
C PHE A 308 -22.52 -17.31 1.76
N LYS A 309 -23.11 -18.51 1.82
CA LYS A 309 -24.22 -18.85 2.73
C LYS A 309 -23.80 -19.59 4.00
N GLY A 310 -22.51 -19.89 4.15
CA GLY A 310 -21.98 -20.50 5.36
C GLY A 310 -21.68 -19.49 6.47
N ASP A 311 -20.98 -19.95 7.50
CA ASP A 311 -20.70 -19.18 8.71
C ASP A 311 -19.36 -18.45 8.64
N LEU A 312 -19.31 -17.26 9.24
CA LEU A 312 -18.06 -16.55 9.50
C LEU A 312 -17.64 -16.77 10.97
N LEU A 313 -16.56 -17.52 11.17
CA LEU A 313 -16.02 -17.88 12.48
C LEU A 313 -14.76 -17.07 12.82
N TRP A 314 -14.47 -16.98 14.11
CA TRP A 314 -13.35 -16.19 14.65
C TRP A 314 -12.48 -17.05 15.56
N ASP A 315 -11.19 -17.16 15.25
CA ASP A 315 -10.20 -17.81 16.11
C ASP A 315 -9.53 -16.78 17.04
N SER A 316 -10.12 -16.60 18.22
CA SER A 316 -9.62 -15.71 19.26
C SER A 316 -8.37 -16.23 19.99
N SER A 317 -7.92 -17.45 19.70
CA SER A 317 -6.60 -17.93 20.17
C SER A 317 -5.45 -17.21 19.45
N LYS A 318 -5.73 -16.61 18.29
CA LYS A 318 -4.77 -15.79 17.54
C LYS A 318 -4.86 -14.33 17.99
N PRO A 319 -3.72 -13.63 18.09
CA PRO A 319 -3.69 -12.26 18.60
C PRO A 319 -4.40 -11.30 17.63
N ASP A 320 -5.14 -10.35 18.20
CA ASP A 320 -5.51 -9.15 17.48
C ASP A 320 -4.26 -8.29 17.19
N GLY A 321 -4.23 -7.63 16.04
CA GLY A 321 -3.24 -6.57 15.77
C GLY A 321 -3.53 -5.31 16.59
N THR A 322 -2.86 -4.20 16.28
CA THR A 322 -3.18 -2.89 16.88
C THR A 322 -4.69 -2.61 16.82
N MET A 323 -5.31 -2.19 17.92
CA MET A 323 -6.77 -2.13 18.02
C MET A 323 -7.41 -1.11 17.08
N ARG A 324 -6.76 0.03 16.86
CA ARG A 324 -7.26 1.07 15.96
C ARG A 324 -6.11 1.63 15.14
N LYS A 325 -6.35 1.87 13.86
CA LYS A 325 -5.44 2.55 12.93
C LYS A 325 -6.27 3.40 11.97
N LEU A 326 -6.43 4.67 12.34
CA LEU A 326 -7.18 5.67 11.61
C LEU A 326 -6.31 6.90 11.42
N THR A 327 -6.15 7.38 10.19
CA THR A 327 -5.42 8.62 9.94
C THR A 327 -6.29 9.86 10.05
N ASP A 328 -5.71 10.95 10.53
CA ASP A 328 -6.29 12.28 10.36
C ASP A 328 -5.86 12.82 8.99
N VAL A 329 -6.84 13.09 8.13
CA VAL A 329 -6.64 13.56 6.75
C VAL A 329 -6.97 15.05 6.57
N SER A 330 -7.11 15.80 7.67
CA SER A 330 -7.46 17.23 7.64
C SER A 330 -6.48 18.05 6.81
N LYS A 331 -5.19 17.71 6.84
CA LYS A 331 -4.16 18.37 6.02
C LYS A 331 -4.43 18.17 4.53
N LEU A 332 -4.64 16.94 4.08
CA LEU A 332 -4.93 16.65 2.67
C LEU A 332 -6.24 17.30 2.20
N HIS A 333 -7.27 17.28 3.04
CA HIS A 333 -8.55 17.97 2.77
C HIS A 333 -8.35 19.48 2.59
N SER A 334 -7.53 20.11 3.44
CA SER A 334 -7.21 21.53 3.33
C SER A 334 -6.42 21.88 2.05
N LEU A 335 -5.69 20.90 1.51
CA LEU A 335 -4.99 20.97 0.22
C LEU A 335 -5.90 20.67 -0.98
N GLY A 336 -7.21 20.51 -0.76
CA GLY A 336 -8.22 20.45 -1.82
C GLY A 336 -8.48 19.06 -2.41
N TRP A 337 -8.01 17.98 -1.77
CA TRP A 337 -8.30 16.62 -2.23
C TRP A 337 -9.17 15.86 -1.23
N HIS A 338 -10.15 15.10 -1.74
CA HIS A 338 -11.02 14.24 -0.95
C HIS A 338 -11.25 12.92 -1.70
N HIS A 339 -11.31 11.83 -0.94
CA HIS A 339 -11.73 10.52 -1.46
C HIS A 339 -13.21 10.54 -1.89
N LYS A 340 -13.55 9.59 -2.76
CA LYS A 340 -14.85 9.41 -3.40
C LYS A 340 -15.30 7.95 -3.34
N VAL A 341 -14.37 6.99 -3.34
CA VAL A 341 -14.69 5.55 -3.28
C VAL A 341 -14.84 5.14 -1.83
N GLU A 342 -16.07 4.82 -1.46
CA GLU A 342 -16.40 4.24 -0.16
C GLU A 342 -16.08 2.73 -0.14
N ILE A 343 -15.97 2.15 1.05
CA ILE A 343 -15.52 0.76 1.23
C ILE A 343 -16.46 -0.27 0.61
N ASP A 344 -17.77 0.00 0.58
CA ASP A 344 -18.78 -0.87 -0.05
C ASP A 344 -18.61 -0.92 -1.56
N GLU A 345 -18.47 0.25 -2.20
CA GLU A 345 -18.16 0.33 -3.63
C GLU A 345 -16.82 -0.32 -3.94
N GLY A 346 -15.79 -0.07 -3.13
CA GLY A 346 -14.47 -0.65 -3.34
C GLY A 346 -14.44 -2.17 -3.20
N VAL A 347 -15.18 -2.75 -2.25
CA VAL A 347 -15.32 -4.22 -2.10
C VAL A 347 -15.96 -4.82 -3.34
N HIS A 348 -17.05 -4.21 -3.84
CA HIS A 348 -17.71 -4.64 -5.07
C HIS A 348 -16.74 -4.61 -6.27
N ARG A 349 -16.07 -3.47 -6.49
CA ARG A 349 -15.08 -3.31 -7.57
C ARG A 349 -13.93 -4.31 -7.48
N LEU A 350 -13.42 -4.57 -6.27
CA LEU A 350 -12.33 -5.52 -6.06
C LEU A 350 -12.76 -6.95 -6.36
N TYR A 351 -13.97 -7.34 -5.93
CA TYR A 351 -14.48 -8.68 -6.19
C TYR A 351 -14.77 -8.90 -7.68
N ASP A 352 -15.39 -7.93 -8.35
CA ASP A 352 -15.57 -7.94 -9.81
C ASP A 352 -14.25 -8.08 -10.57
N TRP A 353 -13.21 -7.40 -10.10
CA TRP A 353 -11.87 -7.52 -10.67
C TRP A 353 -11.30 -8.93 -10.44
N TYR A 354 -11.42 -9.45 -9.21
CA TYR A 354 -10.95 -10.78 -8.85
C TYR A 354 -11.59 -11.89 -9.71
N LEU A 355 -12.91 -11.81 -9.95
CA LEU A 355 -13.65 -12.78 -10.78
C LEU A 355 -13.23 -12.78 -12.26
N LYS A 356 -12.75 -11.65 -12.79
CA LYS A 356 -12.24 -11.57 -14.17
C LYS A 356 -10.95 -12.37 -14.37
N GLY A 357 -10.25 -12.71 -13.28
CA GLY A 357 -9.05 -13.55 -13.32
C GLY A 357 -7.89 -12.92 -14.09
N ILE A 358 -7.79 -11.58 -14.03
CA ILE A 358 -6.69 -10.81 -14.63
C ILE A 358 -5.53 -10.72 -13.63
#